data_AF-A0A0F8ZD91-F1
#
_entry.id   AF-A0A0F8ZD91-F1
#
_cell.length_a   1.000
_cell.length_b   1.000
_cell.length_c   1.000
_cell.angle_alpha   90.00
_cell.angle_beta   90.00
_cell.angle_gamma   90.00
#
_symmetry.space_group_name_H-M   'P 1'
#
loop_
_entity.id
_entity.type
_entity.pdbx_description
1 polymer ?
#
loop_
_entity_poly.entity_id
_entity_poly.type
_entity_poly.pdbx_seq_one_letter_code
_entity_poly.pdbx_strand_id
1 'polypeptide(L)' 'MSIEQIDVVDAFVEIVRKDTGFPMARMMQVLEAFAPKLGMDVRELSHIIGERDMELYDDE' A
#
# COMPACT_ATOMS: atom_id res chain seq x y z
N MET A 1 5.55 -7.52 -19.30
CA MET A 1 4.50 -7.25 -18.31
C MET A 1 4.81 -5.91 -17.67
N SER A 2 3.93 -4.93 -17.82
CA SER A 2 3.96 -3.72 -16.98
C SER A 2 3.20 -4.03 -15.70
N ILE A 3 3.70 -3.56 -14.57
CA ILE A 3 2.98 -3.55 -13.30
C ILE A 3 2.09 -2.30 -13.33
N GLU A 4 0.80 -2.46 -13.10
CA GLU A 4 -0.13 -1.34 -12.98
C GLU A 4 -0.10 -0.76 -11.56
N GLN A 5 -0.55 0.48 -11.40
CA GLN A 5 -0.60 1.13 -10.09
C GLN A 5 -1.43 0.32 -9.09
N ILE A 6 -2.51 -0.32 -9.55
CA ILE A 6 -3.37 -1.14 -8.71
C ILE A 6 -2.66 -2.38 -8.17
N ASP A 7 -1.81 -3.03 -8.98
CA ASP A 7 -1.01 -4.19 -8.56
C ASP A 7 -0.05 -3.82 -7.41
N VAL A 8 0.50 -2.60 -7.44
CA VAL A 8 1.38 -2.09 -6.39
C VAL A 8 0.61 -1.85 -5.09
N VAL A 9 -0.58 -1.27 -5.17
CA VAL A 9 -1.44 -1.03 -4.01
C VAL A 9 -1.90 -2.34 -3.38
N ASP A 10 -2.32 -3.31 -4.20
CA ASP A 10 -2.71 -4.65 -3.73
C ASP A 10 -1.55 -5.34 -3.00
N ALA A 11 -0.32 -5.24 -3.52
CA ALA A 11 0.85 -5.79 -2.85
C ALA A 11 1.12 -5.13 -1.48
N PHE A 12 0.90 -3.81 -1.33
CA PHE A 12 1.03 -3.14 -0.04
C PHE A 12 0.00 -3.66 0.96
N VAL A 13 -1.25 -3.81 0.53
CA VAL A 13 -2.33 -4.36 1.35
C VAL A 13 -1.98 -5.78 1.82
N GLU A 14 -1.48 -6.63 0.91
CA GLU A 14 -1.07 -7.99 1.26
C GLU A 14 0.06 -8.01 2.30
N ILE A 15 1.06 -7.14 2.17
CA ILE A 15 2.17 -7.06 3.15
C ILE A 15 1.62 -6.64 4.52
N VAL A 16 0.76 -5.62 4.58
CA VAL A 16 0.18 -5.14 5.85
C VAL A 16 -0.65 -6.23 6.55
N ARG A 17 -1.45 -6.99 5.80
CA ARG A 17 -2.35 -8.03 6.36
C ARG A 17 -1.65 -9.34 6.65
N LYS A 18 -0.83 -9.85 5.72
CA LYS A 18 -0.28 -11.21 5.76
C LYS A 18 1.13 -11.27 6.36
N ASP A 19 1.91 -10.20 6.25
CA ASP A 19 3.27 -10.13 6.77
C ASP A 19 3.34 -9.25 8.03
N THR A 20 2.74 -9.75 9.12
CA THR A 20 2.78 -9.10 10.44
C THR A 20 4.20 -8.98 11.02
N GLY A 21 5.19 -9.64 10.39
CA GLY A 21 6.61 -9.52 10.72
C GLY A 21 7.29 -8.31 10.06
N PHE A 22 6.64 -7.67 9.09
CA PHE A 22 7.22 -6.52 8.41
C PHE A 22 7.20 -5.28 9.33
N PRO A 23 8.36 -4.71 9.69
CA PRO A 23 8.38 -3.59 10.64
C PRO A 23 7.67 -2.36 10.07
N MET A 24 6.75 -1.77 10.84
CA MET A 24 6.01 -0.58 10.42
C MET A 24 6.92 0.59 9.99
N ALA A 25 8.07 0.73 10.64
CA ALA A 25 9.08 1.73 10.27
C ALA A 25 9.63 1.52 8.84
N ARG A 26 9.79 0.26 8.42
CA ARG A 26 10.19 -0.07 7.04
C ARG A 26 9.04 0.17 6.07
N MET A 27 7.79 -0.07 6.46
CA MET A 27 6.61 0.24 5.63
C MET A 27 6.55 1.73 5.32
N MET A 28 6.75 2.57 6.32
CA MET A 28 6.80 4.01 6.14
C MET A 28 7.93 4.44 5.18
N GLN A 29 9.12 3.85 5.29
CA GLN A 29 10.22 4.11 4.34
C GLN A 29 9.88 3.71 2.90
N VAL A 30 9.15 2.61 2.72
CA VAL A 30 8.72 2.18 1.38
C VAL A 30 7.68 3.16 0.83
N LEU A 31 6.69 3.56 1.62
CA LEU A 31 5.68 4.54 1.22
C LEU A 31 6.31 5.89 0.84
N GLU A 32 7.27 6.38 1.64
CA GLU A 32 8.05 7.59 1.35
C GLU A 32 8.83 7.50 0.04
N ALA A 33 9.37 6.33 -0.29
CA ALA A 33 10.12 6.12 -1.53
C ALA A 33 9.22 5.96 -2.77
N PHE A 34 7.99 5.46 -2.60
CA PHE A 34 7.08 5.15 -3.71
C PHE A 34 6.10 6.27 -4.03
N ALA A 35 5.58 6.99 -3.03
CA ALA A 35 4.59 8.04 -3.26
C ALA A 35 5.06 9.09 -4.31
N PRO A 36 6.31 9.62 -4.27
CA PRO A 36 6.77 10.58 -5.27
C PRO A 36 6.85 10.00 -6.68
N LYS A 37 7.11 8.69 -6.82
CA LYS A 37 7.18 8.01 -8.12
C LYS A 37 5.81 7.85 -8.76
N LEU A 38 4.76 7.85 -7.95
CA LEU A 38 3.36 7.82 -8.36
C LEU A 38 2.76 9.22 -8.50
N GLY A 39 3.56 10.28 -8.26
CA GLY A 39 3.08 11.66 -8.28
C GLY A 39 2.14 11.99 -7.12
N MET A 40 2.27 11.29 -6.00
CA MET A 40 1.44 11.40 -4.80
C MET A 40 2.26 11.77 -3.58
N ASP A 41 1.60 12.27 -2.54
CA ASP A 41 2.17 12.31 -1.20
C ASP A 41 1.94 11.01 -0.42
N VAL A 42 2.68 10.84 0.68
CA VAL A 42 2.62 9.63 1.51
C VAL A 42 1.25 9.43 2.15
N ARG A 43 0.55 10.52 2.51
CA ARG A 43 -0.79 10.46 3.10
C ARG A 43 -1.81 10.01 2.08
N GLU A 44 -1.74 10.52 0.85
CA GLU A 44 -2.58 10.09 -0.27
C GLU A 44 -2.39 8.60 -0.56
N LEU A 45 -1.14 8.13 -0.69
CA LEU A 45 -0.88 6.71 -0.91
C LEU A 45 -1.35 5.84 0.26
N SER A 46 -1.12 6.28 1.50
CA SER A 46 -1.59 5.56 2.70
C SER A 46 -3.12 5.47 2.76
N HIS A 47 -3.81 6.54 2.36
CA HIS A 47 -5.27 6.57 2.30
C HIS A 47 -5.80 5.58 1.27
N ILE A 48 -5.23 5.57 0.06
CA ILE A 48 -5.61 4.64 -1.01
C ILE A 48 -5.40 3.19 -0.58
N ILE A 49 -4.27 2.87 0.06
CA ILE A 49 -4.02 1.52 0.59
C ILE A 49 -5.09 1.13 1.62
N GLY A 50 -5.46 2.06 2.50
CA GLY A 50 -6.52 1.82 3.50
C GLY A 50 -7.90 1.62 2.87
N GLU A 51 -8.28 2.43 1.88
CA GLU A 51 -9.52 2.23 1.12
C GLU A 51 -9.54 0.88 0.40
N ARG A 52 -8.42 0.51 -0.21
CA ARG A 52 -8.28 -0.77 -0.92
C ARG A 52 -8.31 -1.97 0.03
N ASP A 53 -7.73 -1.85 1.22
CA ASP A 53 -7.83 -2.87 2.27
C ASP A 53 -9.28 -3.11 2.70
N MET A 54 -10.07 -2.04 2.83
CA MET A 54 -11.51 -2.16 3.12
C MET A 54 -12.27 -2.78 1.95
N GLU A 55 -12.00 -2.36 0.71
CA GLU A 55 -12.67 -2.95 -0.48
C GLU A 55 -12.40 -4.46 -0.61
N LEU A 56 -11.17 -4.91 -0.32
CA LEU A 56 -10.78 -6.31 -0.48
C LEU A 56 -11.25 -7.22 0.65
N TYR A 57 -11.49 -6.67 1.85
CA TYR A 57 -11.67 -7.49 3.06
C TYR A 57 -12.81 -7.07 3.99
N ASP A 58 -13.50 -5.97 3.75
CA ASP A 58 -14.62 -5.46 4.58
C ASP A 58 -16.00 -5.82 4.00
N ASP A 59 -16.03 -6.73 3.01
CA ASP A 59 -17.24 -7.40 2.48
C ASP A 59 -17.67 -8.59 3.39
N GLU A 60 -17.75 -8.37 4.72
CA GLU A 60 -18.38 -9.27 5.71
C GLU A 60 -19.65 -8.65 6.34
#